data_AF-A0AAQ3EX49-F1
#
_entry.id   AF-A0AAQ3EX49-F1
#
_cell.length_a   1.000
_cell.length_b   1.000
_cell.length_c   1.000
_cell.angle_alpha   90.00
_cell.angle_beta   90.00
_cell.angle_gamma   90.00
#
_symmetry.space_group_name_H-M   'P 1'
#
loop_
_entity.id
_entity.type
_entity.pdbx_description
1 polymer ?
#
loop_
_entity_poly.entity_id
_entity_poly.type
_entity_poly.pdbx_seq_one_letter_code
_entity_poly.pdbx_strand_id
1 'polypeptide(L)'
;MDKSREIVVDVSDKLANILNGDGSIISTIAPYAVAVASVIASIVVGWYSYRASKSAEETSHEIGEQNIKALDKSRYIEIISKERSEWIHNVRNNFAEFNEKFHLLTTEMNDSIDYSVISSHLHKQWNDLRLVWAKIDLYLNPTEVVSKKLKREVASIFLEIAPTEERYKNFDQIKVISIFMNVTYLQNIILKSEWRRLKKEVEKGHELEIKEVEEIYKEIANKHSESMYQDLLKKDMEEDASD
;
A
#
# COMPACT_ATOMS: atom_id res chain seq x y z
N MET A 1 17.16 -30.49 -39.76
CA MET A 1 16.69 -31.89 -39.68
C MET A 1 17.71 -32.64 -38.84
N ASP A 2 17.42 -32.76 -37.55
CA ASP A 2 18.30 -33.47 -36.61
C ASP A 2 17.68 -34.83 -36.28
N LYS A 3 18.49 -35.88 -36.41
CA LYS A 3 18.15 -37.30 -36.18
C LYS A 3 18.95 -37.72 -34.95
N SER A 4 18.28 -37.95 -33.82
CA SER A 4 18.84 -38.78 -32.74
C SER A 4 17.72 -39.65 -32.16
N ARG A 5 17.70 -40.91 -32.61
CA ARG A 5 18.11 -42.12 -31.86
C ARG A 5 17.03 -42.59 -30.89
N GLU A 6 16.02 -43.23 -31.47
CA GLU A 6 15.26 -44.28 -30.79
C GLU A 6 16.23 -45.34 -30.28
N ILE A 7 16.32 -45.49 -28.95
CA ILE A 7 16.93 -46.66 -28.33
C ILE A 7 15.85 -47.75 -28.37
N VAL A 8 15.76 -48.44 -29.50
CA VAL A 8 15.02 -49.69 -29.59
C VAL A 8 15.86 -50.72 -28.83
N VAL A 9 15.40 -51.12 -27.66
CA VAL A 9 16.06 -52.13 -26.85
C VAL A 9 15.80 -53.48 -27.51
N ASP A 10 16.74 -53.91 -28.36
CA ASP A 10 16.78 -55.21 -29.04
C ASP A 10 17.09 -56.33 -28.04
N VAL A 11 16.08 -56.66 -27.20
CA VAL A 11 16.14 -57.72 -26.20
C VAL A 11 15.46 -59.00 -26.71
N SER A 12 14.68 -58.90 -27.79
CA SER A 12 13.79 -59.98 -28.25
C SER A 12 14.55 -61.13 -28.92
N ASP A 13 15.45 -60.83 -29.85
CA ASP A 13 16.03 -61.87 -30.71
C ASP A 13 17.14 -62.69 -30.02
N LYS A 14 17.85 -62.07 -29.06
CA LYS A 14 18.82 -62.78 -28.20
C LYS A 14 18.15 -63.62 -27.12
N LEU A 15 16.99 -63.23 -26.58
CA LEU A 15 16.24 -64.07 -25.65
C LEU A 15 15.60 -65.27 -26.36
N ALA A 16 15.07 -65.05 -27.57
CA ALA A 16 14.42 -66.10 -28.37
C ALA A 16 15.37 -67.26 -28.72
N ASN A 17 16.63 -66.96 -29.05
CA ASN A 17 17.63 -67.99 -29.35
C ASN A 17 18.12 -68.79 -28.12
N ILE A 18 18.03 -68.25 -26.91
CA ILE A 18 18.39 -68.98 -25.67
C ILE A 18 17.25 -69.89 -25.20
N LEU A 19 16.00 -69.52 -25.53
CA LEU A 19 14.80 -70.28 -25.16
C LEU A 19 14.55 -71.51 -26.06
N ASN A 20 15.04 -71.53 -27.30
CA ASN A 20 14.78 -72.62 -28.27
C ASN A 20 15.81 -73.78 -28.26
N GLY A 21 16.71 -73.84 -27.28
CA GLY A 21 17.62 -74.98 -27.09
C GLY A 21 16.93 -76.16 -26.40
N ASP A 22 16.51 -77.16 -27.16
CA ASP A 22 15.86 -78.38 -26.67
C ASP A 22 16.67 -79.07 -25.55
N GLY A 23 16.07 -79.15 -24.36
CA GLY A 23 16.58 -79.92 -23.21
C GLY A 23 17.42 -79.17 -22.18
N SER A 24 17.58 -77.85 -22.30
CA SER A 24 18.27 -77.05 -21.27
C SER A 24 17.31 -76.61 -20.17
N ILE A 25 17.66 -76.87 -18.90
CA ILE A 25 16.97 -76.35 -17.69
C ILE A 25 16.71 -74.83 -17.79
N ILE A 26 17.52 -74.12 -18.58
CA ILE A 26 17.43 -72.67 -18.82
C ILE A 26 16.17 -72.29 -19.61
N SER A 27 15.72 -73.07 -20.61
CA SER A 27 14.53 -72.72 -21.41
C SER A 27 13.22 -72.88 -20.63
N THR A 28 13.20 -73.81 -19.67
CA THR A 28 12.05 -74.00 -18.76
C THR A 28 12.04 -72.98 -17.62
N ILE A 29 13.21 -72.58 -17.08
CA ILE A 29 13.30 -71.65 -15.94
C ILE A 29 13.23 -70.18 -16.36
N ALA A 30 13.70 -69.81 -17.56
CA ALA A 30 13.76 -68.43 -18.02
C ALA A 30 12.40 -67.68 -18.02
N PRO A 31 11.27 -68.27 -18.47
CA PRO A 31 9.97 -67.60 -18.42
C PRO A 31 9.52 -67.28 -16.98
N TYR A 32 9.79 -68.19 -16.03
CA TYR A 32 9.48 -67.97 -14.61
C TYR A 32 10.38 -66.91 -13.99
N ALA A 33 11.67 -66.89 -14.33
CA ALA A 33 12.60 -65.86 -13.87
C ALA A 33 12.20 -64.46 -14.37
N VAL A 34 11.79 -64.35 -15.64
CA VAL A 34 11.28 -63.10 -16.23
C VAL A 34 9.97 -62.68 -15.55
N ALA A 35 9.05 -63.61 -15.29
CA ALA A 35 7.81 -63.32 -14.58
C ALA A 35 8.07 -62.79 -13.15
N VAL A 36 8.97 -63.43 -12.41
CA VAL A 36 9.36 -62.99 -11.05
C VAL A 36 10.04 -61.62 -11.08
N ALA A 37 10.98 -61.39 -12.01
CA ALA A 37 11.64 -60.09 -12.17
C ALA A 37 10.63 -58.98 -12.51
N SER A 38 9.62 -59.28 -13.33
CA SER A 38 8.56 -58.35 -13.72
C SER A 38 7.66 -57.99 -12.54
N VAL A 39 7.30 -58.96 -11.69
CA VAL A 39 6.51 -58.72 -10.48
C VAL A 39 7.30 -57.87 -9.47
N ILE A 40 8.58 -58.16 -9.27
CA ILE A 40 9.46 -57.38 -8.37
C ILE A 40 9.60 -55.95 -8.90
N ALA A 41 9.87 -55.77 -10.19
CA ALA A 41 9.95 -54.45 -10.81
C ALA A 41 8.64 -53.66 -10.64
N SER A 42 7.49 -54.31 -10.82
CA SER A 42 6.16 -53.70 -10.62
C SER A 42 5.94 -53.24 -9.18
N ILE A 43 6.36 -54.05 -8.19
CA ILE A 43 6.27 -53.69 -6.77
C ILE A 43 7.19 -52.50 -6.44
N VAL A 44 8.43 -52.52 -6.94
CA VAL A 44 9.39 -51.44 -6.73
C VAL A 44 8.89 -50.13 -7.35
N VAL A 45 8.44 -50.18 -8.62
CA VAL A 45 7.85 -49.02 -9.30
C VAL A 45 6.60 -48.54 -8.56
N GLY A 46 5.70 -49.45 -8.18
CA GLY A 46 4.51 -49.10 -7.40
C GLY A 46 4.82 -48.42 -6.08
N TRP A 47 5.87 -48.86 -5.37
CA TRP A 47 6.31 -48.25 -4.12
C TRP A 47 6.90 -46.86 -4.32
N TYR A 48 7.77 -46.67 -5.33
CA TYR A 48 8.28 -45.34 -5.67
C TYR A 48 7.17 -44.40 -6.14
N SER A 49 6.25 -44.86 -6.97
CA SER A 49 5.08 -44.09 -7.42
C SER A 49 4.17 -43.71 -6.26
N TYR A 50 3.93 -44.62 -5.30
CA TYR A 50 3.16 -44.32 -4.10
C TYR A 50 3.82 -43.24 -3.23
N ARG A 51 5.14 -43.35 -2.99
CA ARG A 51 5.89 -42.35 -2.23
C ARG A 51 5.90 -40.98 -2.92
N ALA A 52 6.10 -40.96 -4.23
CA ALA A 52 6.05 -39.75 -5.04
C ALA A 52 4.65 -39.11 -5.02
N SER A 53 3.59 -39.91 -5.15
CA SER A 53 2.20 -39.42 -5.09
C SER A 53 1.87 -38.82 -3.73
N LYS A 54 2.28 -39.46 -2.63
CA LYS A 54 2.02 -38.95 -1.28
C LYS A 54 2.77 -37.64 -1.01
N SER A 55 4.04 -37.56 -1.43
CA SER A 55 4.82 -36.32 -1.32
C SER A 55 4.24 -35.20 -2.19
N ALA A 56 3.73 -35.52 -3.39
CA ALA A 56 3.06 -34.57 -4.26
C ALA A 56 1.71 -34.08 -3.67
N GLU A 57 0.96 -34.96 -3.00
CA GLU A 57 -0.27 -34.61 -2.30
C GLU A 57 -0.01 -33.65 -1.13
N GLU A 58 0.98 -33.96 -0.28
CA GLU A 58 1.40 -33.08 0.83
C GLU A 58 1.86 -31.71 0.31
N THR A 59 2.66 -31.68 -0.76
CA THR A 59 3.12 -30.44 -1.40
C THR A 59 1.95 -29.66 -2.00
N SER A 60 1.01 -30.33 -2.67
CA SER A 60 -0.18 -29.71 -3.26
C SER A 60 -1.09 -29.11 -2.18
N HIS A 61 -1.23 -29.79 -1.04
CA HIS A 61 -1.99 -29.29 0.10
C HIS A 61 -1.33 -28.04 0.71
N GLU A 62 -0.01 -28.06 0.91
CA GLU A 62 0.74 -26.91 1.43
C GLU A 62 0.65 -25.70 0.46
N ILE A 63 0.82 -25.93 -0.84
CA ILE A 63 0.62 -24.89 -1.87
C ILE A 63 -0.82 -24.37 -1.84
N GLY A 64 -1.81 -25.25 -1.68
CA GLY A 64 -3.22 -24.89 -1.53
C GLY A 64 -3.47 -23.96 -0.34
N GLU A 65 -2.94 -24.29 0.83
CA GLU A 65 -3.05 -23.44 2.03
C GLU A 65 -2.35 -22.09 1.86
N GLN A 66 -1.13 -22.08 1.28
CA GLN A 66 -0.39 -20.85 1.03
C GLN A 66 -1.14 -19.95 0.03
N ASN A 67 -1.73 -20.53 -1.01
CA ASN A 67 -2.53 -19.79 -1.99
C ASN A 67 -3.80 -19.20 -1.36
N ILE A 68 -4.51 -19.93 -0.49
CA ILE A 68 -5.68 -19.40 0.21
C ILE A 68 -5.28 -18.22 1.11
N LYS A 69 -4.21 -18.39 1.91
CA LYS A 69 -3.69 -17.31 2.78
C LYS A 69 -3.25 -16.08 1.98
N ALA A 70 -2.62 -16.27 0.82
CA ALA A 70 -2.24 -15.19 -0.07
C ALA A 70 -3.46 -14.48 -0.69
N LEU A 71 -4.48 -15.25 -1.08
CA LEU A 71 -5.73 -14.71 -1.63
C LEU A 71 -6.49 -13.87 -0.60
N ASP A 72 -6.58 -14.34 0.65
CA ASP A 72 -7.25 -13.60 1.72
C ASP A 72 -6.53 -12.28 2.05
N LYS A 73 -5.19 -12.30 2.09
CA LYS A 73 -4.38 -11.08 2.25
C LYS A 73 -4.60 -10.11 1.09
N SER A 74 -4.62 -10.61 -0.15
CA SER A 74 -4.88 -9.78 -1.33
C SER A 74 -6.25 -9.12 -1.26
N ARG A 75 -7.29 -9.87 -0.88
CA ARG A 75 -8.65 -9.32 -0.74
C ARG A 75 -8.73 -8.27 0.37
N TYR A 76 -8.06 -8.52 1.50
CA TYR A 76 -7.99 -7.55 2.59
C TYR A 76 -7.36 -6.24 2.12
N ILE A 77 -6.22 -6.31 1.41
CA ILE A 77 -5.53 -5.13 0.88
C ILE A 77 -6.39 -4.41 -0.15
N GLU A 78 -7.11 -5.11 -1.02
CA GLU A 78 -8.01 -4.49 -2.00
C GLU A 78 -9.12 -3.67 -1.30
N ILE A 79 -9.78 -4.25 -0.28
CA ILE A 79 -10.83 -3.57 0.49
C ILE A 79 -10.26 -2.33 1.18
N ILE A 80 -9.16 -2.46 1.91
CA ILE A 80 -8.53 -1.33 2.62
C ILE A 80 -8.07 -0.25 1.63
N SER A 81 -7.54 -0.64 0.48
CA SER A 81 -7.08 0.29 -0.55
C SER A 81 -8.23 1.11 -1.13
N LYS A 82 -9.39 0.50 -1.32
CA LYS A 82 -10.60 1.19 -1.75
C LYS A 82 -11.05 2.23 -0.71
N GLU A 83 -11.21 1.82 0.54
CA GLU A 83 -11.60 2.70 1.64
C GLU A 83 -10.61 3.86 1.82
N ARG A 84 -9.30 3.58 1.72
CA ARG A 84 -8.25 4.61 1.81
C ARG A 84 -8.29 5.56 0.62
N SER A 85 -8.57 5.07 -0.59
CA SER A 85 -8.75 5.93 -1.77
C SER A 85 -9.95 6.87 -1.61
N GLU A 86 -11.07 6.36 -1.08
CA GLU A 86 -12.24 7.18 -0.76
C GLU A 86 -11.94 8.21 0.34
N TRP A 87 -11.22 7.81 1.39
CA TRP A 87 -10.74 8.72 2.43
C TRP A 87 -9.84 9.83 1.86
N ILE A 88 -8.84 9.52 1.01
CA ILE A 88 -7.99 10.52 0.36
C ILE A 88 -8.83 11.51 -0.46
N HIS A 89 -9.84 11.00 -1.18
CA HIS A 89 -10.74 11.84 -1.97
C HIS A 89 -11.53 12.81 -1.07
N ASN A 90 -12.09 12.30 0.02
CA ASN A 90 -12.84 13.11 0.97
C ASN A 90 -11.97 14.18 1.64
N VAL A 91 -10.75 13.83 2.06
CA VAL A 91 -9.78 14.80 2.63
C VAL A 91 -9.45 15.89 1.62
N ARG A 92 -9.18 15.52 0.36
CA ARG A 92 -8.88 16.48 -0.71
C ARG A 92 -10.03 17.46 -0.94
N ASN A 93 -11.27 16.98 -0.97
CA ASN A 93 -12.44 17.83 -1.16
C ASN A 93 -12.63 18.79 0.02
N ASN A 94 -12.45 18.30 1.26
CA ASN A 94 -12.54 19.17 2.43
C ASN A 94 -11.40 20.20 2.48
N PHE A 95 -10.17 19.84 2.08
CA PHE A 95 -9.08 20.81 1.93
C PHE A 95 -9.41 21.87 0.89
N ALA A 96 -9.95 21.49 -0.27
CA ALA A 96 -10.36 22.44 -1.30
C ALA A 96 -11.46 23.40 -0.78
N GLU A 97 -12.48 22.87 -0.10
CA GLU A 97 -13.54 23.67 0.50
C GLU A 97 -13.00 24.61 1.59
N PHE A 98 -12.06 24.15 2.44
CA PHE A 98 -11.40 24.98 3.44
C PHE A 98 -10.65 26.14 2.78
N ASN A 99 -9.90 25.85 1.71
CA ASN A 99 -9.11 26.84 0.99
C ASN A 99 -10.00 27.88 0.31
N GLU A 100 -11.12 27.45 -0.29
CA GLU A 100 -12.13 28.35 -0.87
C GLU A 100 -12.73 29.27 0.20
N LYS A 101 -13.23 28.71 1.31
CA LYS A 101 -13.83 29.49 2.39
C LYS A 101 -12.84 30.46 3.04
N PHE A 102 -11.59 30.04 3.20
CA PHE A 102 -10.52 30.91 3.68
C PHE A 102 -10.31 32.09 2.73
N HIS A 103 -10.26 31.83 1.42
CA HIS A 103 -10.07 32.87 0.42
C HIS A 103 -11.22 33.88 0.39
N LEU A 104 -12.48 33.40 0.46
CA LEU A 104 -13.66 34.26 0.54
C LEU A 104 -13.61 35.16 1.79
N LEU A 105 -13.37 34.56 2.96
CA LEU A 105 -13.31 35.31 4.22
C LEU A 105 -12.20 36.37 4.22
N THR A 106 -10.99 35.99 3.79
CA THR A 106 -9.86 36.93 3.77
C THR A 106 -10.02 38.04 2.74
N THR A 107 -10.74 37.79 1.65
CA THR A 107 -11.08 38.84 0.67
C THR A 107 -12.03 39.85 1.29
N GLU A 108 -13.10 39.40 1.94
CA GLU A 108 -14.05 40.30 2.60
C GLU A 108 -13.46 41.04 3.80
N MET A 109 -12.52 40.42 4.52
CA MET A 109 -11.76 41.10 5.59
C MET A 109 -10.84 42.20 5.08
N ASN A 110 -10.45 42.16 3.81
CA ASN A 110 -9.61 43.16 3.16
C ASN A 110 -10.41 44.28 2.47
N ASP A 111 -11.74 44.15 2.42
CA ASP A 111 -12.59 45.17 1.83
C ASP A 111 -12.67 46.42 2.71
N SER A 112 -12.95 47.57 2.10
CA SER A 112 -13.10 48.86 2.81
C SER A 112 -14.50 49.08 3.42
N ILE A 113 -15.22 48.00 3.74
CA ILE A 113 -16.58 48.06 4.28
C ILE A 113 -16.52 48.32 5.79
N ASP A 114 -17.51 49.02 6.35
CA ASP A 114 -17.57 49.19 7.81
C ASP A 114 -17.85 47.83 8.48
N TYR A 115 -17.04 47.45 9.48
CA TYR A 115 -17.21 46.21 10.22
C TYR A 115 -18.62 46.04 10.79
N SER A 116 -19.26 47.11 11.27
CA SER A 116 -20.63 47.06 11.80
C SER A 116 -21.65 46.57 10.76
N VAL A 117 -21.39 46.79 9.47
CA VAL A 117 -22.25 46.38 8.35
C VAL A 117 -22.04 44.91 7.99
N ILE A 118 -20.78 44.43 8.00
CA ILE A 118 -20.42 43.09 7.50
C ILE A 118 -20.20 42.04 8.61
N SER A 119 -20.09 42.45 9.88
CA SER A 119 -19.73 41.58 11.02
C SER A 119 -20.53 40.28 11.10
N SER A 120 -21.86 40.33 10.97
CA SER A 120 -22.73 39.15 11.00
C SER A 120 -22.39 38.14 9.90
N HIS A 121 -22.07 38.64 8.70
CA HIS A 121 -21.69 37.83 7.55
C HIS A 121 -20.28 37.24 7.72
N LEU A 122 -19.30 38.03 8.21
CA LEU A 122 -17.97 37.54 8.55
C LEU A 122 -18.03 36.44 9.63
N HIS A 123 -18.84 36.61 10.66
CA HIS A 123 -19.06 35.59 11.69
C HIS A 123 -19.63 34.29 11.11
N LYS A 124 -20.56 34.38 10.15
CA LYS A 124 -21.09 33.22 9.45
C LYS A 124 -20.00 32.50 8.65
N GLN A 125 -19.27 33.22 7.81
CA GLN A 125 -18.19 32.63 7.00
C GLN A 125 -17.09 32.00 7.86
N TRP A 126 -16.72 32.67 8.94
CA TRP A 126 -15.79 32.16 9.94
C TRP A 126 -16.27 30.84 10.56
N ASN A 127 -17.54 30.74 10.95
CA ASN A 127 -18.10 29.51 11.48
C ASN A 127 -18.15 28.39 10.43
N ASP A 128 -18.49 28.71 9.19
CA ASP A 128 -18.46 27.76 8.07
C ASP A 128 -17.04 27.22 7.83
N LEU A 129 -16.03 28.10 7.84
CA LEU A 129 -14.63 27.71 7.72
C LEU A 129 -14.19 26.79 8.87
N ARG A 130 -14.54 27.12 10.12
CA ARG A 130 -14.27 26.29 11.29
C ARG A 130 -14.95 24.93 11.22
N LEU A 131 -16.17 24.88 10.69
CA LEU A 131 -16.89 23.63 10.50
C LEU A 131 -16.17 22.71 9.51
N VAL A 132 -15.69 23.25 8.39
CA VAL A 132 -14.88 22.48 7.44
C VAL A 132 -13.58 22.01 8.07
N TRP A 133 -12.90 22.87 8.83
CA TRP A 133 -11.71 22.46 9.58
C TRP A 133 -11.99 21.33 10.58
N ALA A 134 -13.11 21.39 11.31
CA ALA A 134 -13.48 20.32 12.23
C ALA A 134 -13.68 18.98 11.50
N LYS A 135 -14.24 18.99 10.29
CA LYS A 135 -14.33 17.78 9.45
C LYS A 135 -12.95 17.28 9.03
N ILE A 136 -12.05 18.18 8.63
CA ILE A 136 -10.67 17.84 8.28
C ILE A 136 -9.97 17.18 9.47
N ASP A 137 -10.02 17.79 10.65
CA ASP A 137 -9.34 17.31 11.86
C ASP A 137 -9.78 15.88 12.25
N LEU A 138 -11.03 15.50 11.95
CA LEU A 138 -11.53 14.13 12.14
C LEU A 138 -10.94 13.12 11.15
N TYR A 139 -10.57 13.55 9.95
CA TYR A 139 -9.96 12.68 8.95
C TYR A 139 -8.46 12.48 9.18
N LEU A 140 -7.77 13.49 9.72
CA LEU A 140 -6.32 13.47 9.86
C LEU A 140 -5.87 12.55 11.00
N ASN A 141 -4.72 11.90 10.81
CA ASN A 141 -4.10 11.10 11.85
C ASN A 141 -3.37 12.02 12.85
N PRO A 142 -3.80 12.09 14.13
CA PRO A 142 -3.23 13.00 15.11
C PRO A 142 -1.81 12.63 15.55
N THR A 143 -1.32 11.41 15.26
CA THR A 143 0.03 10.99 15.67
C THR A 143 1.10 11.47 14.70
N GLU A 144 0.75 11.68 13.43
CA GLU A 144 1.67 12.11 12.38
C GLU A 144 2.15 13.56 12.57
N VAL A 145 3.46 13.76 12.42
CA VAL A 145 4.10 15.08 12.59
C VAL A 145 3.49 16.13 11.66
N VAL A 146 3.23 15.78 10.39
CA VAL A 146 2.68 16.72 9.40
C VAL A 146 1.25 17.15 9.77
N SER A 147 0.44 16.22 10.26
CA SER A 147 -0.93 16.52 10.73
C SER A 147 -0.93 17.43 11.96
N LYS A 148 -0.04 17.17 12.93
CA LYS A 148 0.16 18.05 14.10
C LYS A 148 0.57 19.46 13.67
N LYS A 149 1.46 19.57 12.68
CA LYS A 149 1.94 20.86 12.16
C LYS A 149 0.83 21.61 11.43
N LEU A 150 0.05 20.92 10.59
CA LEU A 150 -1.09 21.52 9.90
C LEU A 150 -2.08 22.11 10.90
N LYS A 151 -2.37 21.39 11.99
CA LYS A 151 -3.24 21.87 13.06
C LYS A 151 -2.72 23.15 13.73
N ARG A 152 -1.41 23.26 13.96
CA ARG A 152 -0.78 24.47 14.54
C ARG A 152 -0.88 25.67 13.59
N GLU A 153 -0.60 25.47 12.30
CA GLU A 153 -0.70 26.54 11.29
C GLU A 153 -2.15 27.01 11.12
N VAL A 154 -3.13 26.09 11.05
CA VAL A 154 -4.55 26.47 10.97
C VAL A 154 -5.03 27.19 12.24
N ALA A 155 -4.59 26.76 13.42
CA ALA A 155 -4.87 27.49 14.66
C ALA A 155 -4.31 28.92 14.61
N SER A 156 -3.13 29.10 14.03
CA SER A 156 -2.52 30.42 13.85
C SER A 156 -3.34 31.29 12.89
N ILE A 157 -3.78 30.74 11.75
CA ILE A 157 -4.71 31.43 10.84
C ILE A 157 -5.95 31.89 11.59
N PHE A 158 -6.52 30.99 12.40
CA PHE A 158 -7.73 31.28 13.15
C PHE A 158 -7.56 32.44 14.14
N LEU A 159 -6.41 32.56 14.77
CA LEU A 159 -6.14 33.70 15.65
C LEU A 159 -6.02 35.03 14.87
N GLU A 160 -5.51 34.98 13.64
CA GLU A 160 -5.31 36.18 12.82
C GLU A 160 -6.60 36.67 12.14
N ILE A 161 -7.49 35.76 11.73
CA ILE A 161 -8.70 36.11 10.96
C ILE A 161 -9.99 36.03 11.79
N ALA A 162 -9.88 35.94 13.13
CA ALA A 162 -11.04 35.96 14.00
C ALA A 162 -11.89 37.22 13.74
N PRO A 163 -13.21 37.10 13.53
CA PRO A 163 -14.09 38.18 13.07
C PRO A 163 -14.41 39.15 14.20
N THR A 164 -13.40 39.86 14.70
CA THR A 164 -13.52 40.91 15.71
C THR A 164 -13.21 42.26 15.06
N GLU A 165 -13.78 43.33 15.60
CA GLU A 165 -13.56 44.68 15.07
C GLU A 165 -12.07 45.06 15.06
N GLU A 166 -11.32 44.70 16.12
CA GLU A 166 -9.87 44.94 16.21
C GLU A 166 -9.09 44.23 15.11
N ARG A 167 -9.41 42.96 14.83
CA ARG A 167 -8.74 42.17 13.78
C ARG A 167 -9.11 42.64 12.39
N TYR A 168 -10.35 43.05 12.18
CA TYR A 168 -10.79 43.62 10.91
C TYR A 168 -10.04 44.92 10.59
N LYS A 169 -9.95 45.85 11.57
CA LYS A 169 -9.24 47.13 11.39
C LYS A 169 -7.74 46.98 11.19
N ASN A 170 -7.14 45.96 11.79
CA ASN A 170 -5.70 45.70 11.74
C ASN A 170 -5.38 44.46 10.87
N PHE A 171 -6.21 44.17 9.87
CA PHE A 171 -6.04 42.97 9.05
C PHE A 171 -4.74 43.03 8.24
N ASP A 172 -3.80 42.15 8.57
CA ASP A 172 -2.54 42.00 7.85
C ASP A 172 -2.66 40.85 6.84
N GLN A 173 -3.07 41.21 5.62
CA GLN A 173 -3.23 40.27 4.54
C GLN A 173 -1.93 39.53 4.20
N ILE A 174 -0.77 40.20 4.29
CA ILE A 174 0.53 39.60 3.94
C ILE A 174 0.88 38.50 4.94
N LYS A 175 0.73 38.79 6.23
CA LYS A 175 0.94 37.82 7.30
C LYS A 175 0.01 36.62 7.15
N VAL A 176 -1.28 36.87 6.94
CA VAL A 176 -2.29 35.80 6.80
C VAL A 176 -2.00 34.89 5.59
N ILE A 177 -1.64 35.48 4.44
CA ILE A 177 -1.24 34.72 3.25
C ILE A 177 0.02 33.88 3.53
N SER A 178 1.01 34.44 4.23
CA SER A 178 2.25 33.71 4.55
C SER A 178 2.00 32.44 5.38
N ILE A 179 1.10 32.51 6.38
CA ILE A 179 0.71 31.34 7.18
C ILE A 179 -0.09 30.35 6.31
N PHE A 180 -0.96 30.84 5.44
CA PHE A 180 -1.74 29.99 4.54
C PHE A 180 -0.89 29.24 3.50
N MET A 181 0.26 29.79 3.10
CA MET A 181 1.23 29.05 2.28
C MET A 181 1.75 27.81 3.02
N ASN A 182 2.02 27.91 4.33
CA ASN A 182 2.41 26.75 5.16
C ASN A 182 1.28 25.71 5.20
N VAL A 183 0.04 26.15 5.43
CA VAL A 183 -1.14 25.27 5.42
C VAL A 183 -1.26 24.52 4.09
N THR A 184 -1.19 25.24 2.97
CA THR A 184 -1.30 24.65 1.63
C THR A 184 -0.17 23.67 1.34
N TYR A 185 1.05 23.98 1.77
CA TYR A 185 2.19 23.07 1.69
C TYR A 185 1.91 21.76 2.45
N LEU A 186 1.51 21.86 3.72
CA LEU A 186 1.25 20.69 4.58
C LEU A 186 0.08 19.83 4.06
N GLN A 187 -1.01 20.45 3.59
CA GLN A 187 -2.11 19.73 2.91
C GLN A 187 -1.61 18.92 1.71
N ASN A 188 -0.73 19.51 0.89
CA ASN A 188 -0.14 18.83 -0.25
C ASN A 188 0.76 17.66 0.16
N ILE A 189 1.52 17.81 1.25
CA ILE A 189 2.37 16.72 1.75
C ILE A 189 1.50 15.54 2.19
N ILE A 190 0.43 15.79 2.96
CA ILE A 190 -0.51 14.75 3.40
C ILE A 190 -1.08 14.01 2.19
N LEU A 191 -1.70 14.73 1.24
CA LEU A 191 -2.35 14.10 0.09
C LEU A 191 -1.38 13.28 -0.78
N LYS A 192 -0.18 13.83 -1.04
CA LYS A 192 0.81 13.16 -1.89
C LYS A 192 1.44 11.95 -1.19
N SER A 193 1.62 12.02 0.14
CA SER A 193 2.17 10.94 0.97
C SER A 193 1.21 9.79 1.10
N GLU A 194 -0.06 10.07 1.39
CA GLU A 194 -1.09 9.04 1.47
C GLU A 194 -1.32 8.36 0.12
N TRP A 195 -1.27 9.11 -0.98
CA TRP A 195 -1.32 8.51 -2.31
C TRP A 195 -0.12 7.60 -2.61
N ARG A 196 1.08 7.97 -2.14
CA ARG A 196 2.28 7.16 -2.34
C ARG A 196 2.30 5.92 -1.43
N ARG A 197 1.84 6.07 -0.18
CA ARG A 197 1.64 4.96 0.77
C ARG A 197 0.70 3.93 0.17
N LEU A 198 -0.49 4.34 -0.26
CA LEU A 198 -1.48 3.47 -0.89
C LEU A 198 -0.89 2.65 -2.04
N LYS A 199 -0.16 3.30 -2.96
CA LYS A 199 0.47 2.59 -4.09
C LYS A 199 1.47 1.54 -3.63
N LYS A 200 2.33 1.88 -2.66
CA LYS A 200 3.32 0.94 -2.13
C LYS A 200 2.68 -0.24 -1.39
N GLU A 201 1.60 -0.03 -0.64
CA GLU A 201 0.89 -1.10 0.07
C GLU A 201 0.21 -2.06 -0.90
N VAL A 202 -0.40 -1.53 -1.96
CA VAL A 202 -0.97 -2.33 -3.05
C VAL A 202 0.11 -3.15 -3.76
N GLU A 203 1.26 -2.54 -4.07
CA GLU A 203 2.40 -3.22 -4.70
C GLU A 203 2.99 -4.33 -3.82
N LYS A 204 3.07 -4.11 -2.51
CA LYS A 204 3.63 -5.07 -1.54
C LYS A 204 2.63 -6.13 -1.06
N GLY A 205 1.33 -5.87 -1.16
CA GLY A 205 0.28 -6.75 -0.64
C GLY A 205 0.23 -6.80 0.89
N HIS A 206 0.74 -5.78 1.57
CA HIS A 206 0.62 -5.60 3.03
C HIS A 206 0.72 -4.12 3.42
N GLU A 207 0.24 -3.78 4.62
CA GLU A 207 0.37 -2.44 5.19
C GLU A 207 1.86 -2.11 5.47
N LEU A 208 2.25 -0.85 5.27
CA LEU A 208 3.62 -0.41 5.54
C LEU A 208 3.87 -0.23 7.03
N GLU A 209 5.12 -0.47 7.43
CA GLU A 209 5.58 -0.15 8.78
C GLU A 209 5.64 1.37 8.99
N ILE A 210 5.52 1.81 10.25
CA ILE A 210 5.52 3.23 10.63
C ILE A 210 6.72 3.98 10.03
N LYS A 211 7.92 3.39 10.14
CA LYS A 211 9.16 3.98 9.59
C LYS A 211 9.10 4.19 8.08
N GLU A 212 8.50 3.26 7.35
CA GLU A 212 8.34 3.39 5.90
C GLU A 212 7.35 4.51 5.53
N VAL A 213 6.30 4.69 6.34
CA VAL A 213 5.36 5.81 6.19
C VAL A 213 6.07 7.14 6.47
N GLU A 214 6.84 7.24 7.55
CA GLU A 214 7.61 8.43 7.90
C GLU A 214 8.61 8.82 6.80
N GLU A 215 9.32 7.84 6.24
CA GLU A 215 10.22 8.04 5.10
C GLU A 215 9.47 8.60 3.88
N ILE A 216 8.28 8.09 3.57
CA ILE A 216 7.45 8.62 2.47
C ILE A 216 7.13 10.09 2.70
N TYR A 217 6.69 10.46 3.91
CA TYR A 217 6.38 11.84 4.25
C TYR A 217 7.62 12.74 4.15
N LYS A 218 8.77 12.30 4.66
CA LYS A 218 10.03 13.04 4.60
C LYS A 218 10.47 13.28 3.15
N GLU A 219 10.48 12.24 2.33
CA GLU A 219 10.86 12.33 0.93
C GLU A 219 9.94 13.28 0.15
N ILE A 220 8.63 13.22 0.39
CA ILE A 220 7.67 14.06 -0.32
C ILE A 220 7.73 15.51 0.15
N ALA A 221 7.90 15.74 1.46
CA ALA A 221 8.07 17.07 2.02
C ALA A 221 9.29 17.79 1.42
N ASN A 222 10.44 17.10 1.43
CA ASN A 222 11.70 17.59 0.85
C ASN A 222 11.56 17.86 -0.66
N LYS A 223 11.02 16.90 -1.41
CA LYS A 223 10.81 17.03 -2.86
C LYS A 223 9.84 18.16 -3.24
N HIS A 224 8.83 18.42 -2.42
CA HIS A 224 7.83 19.44 -2.71
C HIS A 224 8.40 20.85 -2.54
N SER A 225 9.09 21.11 -1.43
CA SER A 225 9.77 22.38 -1.18
C SER A 225 10.79 22.17 -0.08
N GLU A 226 12.08 22.23 -0.45
CA GLU A 226 13.15 21.97 0.49
C GLU A 226 13.22 23.03 1.58
N SER A 227 13.08 24.31 1.23
CA SER A 227 13.08 25.39 2.22
C SER A 227 11.97 25.22 3.25
N MET A 228 10.73 24.95 2.79
CA MET A 228 9.60 24.76 3.70
C MET A 228 9.73 23.48 4.54
N TYR A 229 10.35 22.43 4.00
CA TYR A 229 10.65 21.23 4.78
C TYR A 229 11.62 21.56 5.93
N GLN A 230 12.73 22.24 5.62
CA GLN A 230 13.73 22.66 6.60
C GLN A 230 13.10 23.53 7.70
N ASP A 231 12.26 24.49 7.31
CA ASP A 231 11.66 25.48 8.22
C ASP A 231 10.53 24.90 9.08
N LEU A 232 9.66 24.05 8.52
CA LEU A 232 8.43 23.62 9.19
C LEU A 232 8.51 22.25 9.84
N LEU A 233 9.25 21.32 9.24
CA LEU A 233 9.10 19.89 9.51
C LEU A 233 10.38 19.19 9.96
N LYS A 234 11.56 19.62 9.50
CA LYS A 234 12.80 18.87 9.71
C LYS A 234 13.07 18.56 11.18
N LYS A 235 12.97 19.56 12.04
CA LYS A 235 13.23 19.40 13.47
C LYS A 235 12.35 18.29 14.06
N ASP A 236 11.03 18.42 13.92
CA ASP A 236 10.08 17.48 14.52
C ASP A 236 10.15 16.08 13.87
N MET A 237 10.50 15.98 12.58
CA MET A 237 10.63 14.68 11.88
C MET A 237 11.97 13.98 12.10
N GLU A 238 13.01 14.69 12.56
CA GLU A 238 14.33 14.11 12.82
C GLU A 238 14.60 13.89 14.33
N GLU A 239 13.96 14.67 15.21
CA GLU A 239 14.05 14.48 16.67
C GLU A 239 13.21 13.28 17.15
N ASP A 240 12.01 13.07 16.59
CA ASP A 240 11.12 11.94 16.96
C ASP A 240 11.67 10.56 16.54
N ALA A 241 12.73 10.49 15.71
CA ALA A 241 13.38 9.24 15.29
C ALA A 241 14.45 8.71 16.27
N SER A 242 14.67 9.42 17.39
CA SER A 242 15.77 9.20 18.34
C SER A 242 15.37 8.50 19.65
N ASP A 243 14.07 8.26 19.86
CA ASP A 243 13.49 7.55 21.02
C ASP A 243 12.95 6.17 20.61
#